data_AF-A0A8D8BKU1-F1
#
_entry.id   AF-A0A8D8BKU1-F1
#
_cell.length_a   1.000
_cell.length_b   1.000
_cell.length_c   1.000
_cell.angle_alpha   90.00
_cell.angle_beta   90.00
_cell.angle_gamma   90.00
#
_symmetry.space_group_name_H-M   'P 1'
#
loop_
_entity.id
_entity.type
_entity.pdbx_description
1 polymer ?
#
loop_
_entity_poly.entity_id
_entity_poly.type
_entity_poly.pdbx_seq_one_letter_code
_entity_poly.pdbx_strand_id
1 'polypeptide(L)'
;SIPSCQWPAGGIATVFGHLPGGTSQGRASPLAAVTSRSNAPATMGNWVSRYVTNPDGTPVPLTQPSFDPNFGFAHARKERVMIATEEEMEAAKVPLADRDYCAHKLIAYRACRADVWPWAYKCAHEKHDYLNCEYEDYIYRMKEYEREKRLLLRKQRIEKKQGSELHA
;
A
#
# COMPACT_ATOMS: atom_id res chain seq x y z
N SER A 1 -49.32 -7.91 33.03
CA SER A 1 -49.42 -8.22 34.46
C SER A 1 -48.03 -8.59 34.96
N ILE A 2 -47.36 -7.70 35.68
CA ILE A 2 -46.05 -7.89 36.34
C ILE A 2 -46.32 -8.60 37.70
N PRO A 3 -45.46 -9.50 38.21
CA PRO A 3 -44.37 -9.12 39.15
C PRO A 3 -43.04 -9.85 38.86
N SER A 4 -41.89 -9.20 38.69
CA SER A 4 -40.99 -8.65 39.74
C SER A 4 -40.64 -9.63 40.85
N CYS A 5 -39.41 -10.16 40.87
CA CYS A 5 -38.74 -10.54 42.11
C CYS A 5 -37.22 -10.30 42.02
N GLN A 6 -36.76 -9.58 43.04
CA GLN A 6 -35.45 -9.03 43.34
C GLN A 6 -34.46 -10.11 43.84
N TRP A 7 -33.16 -9.83 43.67
CA TRP A 7 -31.97 -10.58 44.09
C TRP A 7 -31.79 -10.77 45.61
N PRO A 8 -30.89 -11.67 46.05
CA PRO A 8 -29.66 -11.21 46.75
C PRO A 8 -28.39 -11.99 46.32
N ALA A 9 -27.24 -11.38 46.03
CA ALA A 9 -26.25 -10.77 46.93
C ALA A 9 -25.51 -11.77 47.84
N GLY A 10 -24.20 -11.97 47.57
CA GLY A 10 -23.21 -12.70 48.39
C GLY A 10 -22.47 -13.79 47.58
N GLY A 11 -21.18 -13.74 47.22
CA GLY A 11 -20.06 -12.92 47.66
C GLY A 11 -19.01 -13.78 48.36
N ILE A 12 -18.17 -14.55 47.63
CA ILE A 12 -16.86 -15.01 48.11
C ILE A 12 -15.87 -14.96 46.94
N ALA A 13 -14.81 -14.18 47.15
CA ALA A 13 -13.67 -14.05 46.26
C ALA A 13 -12.74 -15.26 46.40
N THR A 14 -12.29 -15.81 45.27
CA THR A 14 -10.99 -16.50 45.21
C THR A 14 -10.24 -16.03 43.98
N VAL A 15 -9.14 -15.37 44.30
CA VAL A 15 -8.04 -14.92 43.46
C VAL A 15 -7.44 -16.12 42.71
N PHE A 16 -7.47 -16.10 41.39
CA PHE A 16 -6.48 -16.83 40.59
C PHE A 16 -6.05 -15.92 39.44
N GLY A 17 -4.89 -15.29 39.65
CA GLY A 17 -4.23 -14.49 38.63
C GLY A 17 -3.72 -15.38 37.51
N HIS A 18 -4.06 -14.99 36.28
CA HIS A 18 -3.31 -15.34 35.08
C HIS A 18 -3.24 -14.09 34.20
N LEU A 19 -2.06 -13.48 34.17
CA LEU A 19 -1.60 -12.50 33.20
C LEU A 19 -0.38 -13.13 32.51
N PRO A 20 -0.02 -12.73 31.28
CA PRO A 20 -0.85 -12.63 30.08
C PRO A 20 -0.28 -13.55 28.99
N GLY A 21 -1.15 -14.24 28.26
CA GLY A 21 -0.76 -14.95 27.03
C GLY A 21 -0.29 -13.94 25.99
N GLY A 22 1.00 -14.00 25.66
CA GLY A 22 1.66 -13.10 24.73
C GLY A 22 0.96 -13.05 23.38
N THR A 23 0.45 -11.88 23.03
CA THR A 23 0.23 -11.50 21.64
C THR A 23 1.58 -11.54 20.94
N SER A 24 1.85 -12.59 20.16
CA SER A 24 2.86 -12.54 19.12
C SER A 24 2.35 -11.59 18.03
N GLN A 25 2.44 -10.29 18.30
CA GLN A 25 2.57 -9.32 17.23
C GLN A 25 3.84 -9.72 16.50
N GLY A 26 3.68 -10.43 15.38
CA GLY A 26 4.70 -10.51 14.37
C GLY A 26 5.03 -9.08 14.00
N ARG A 27 6.12 -8.55 14.53
CA ARG A 27 6.83 -7.44 13.90
C ARG A 27 7.16 -7.95 12.52
N ALA A 28 6.32 -7.60 11.54
CA ALA A 28 6.74 -7.65 10.16
C ALA A 28 7.99 -6.77 10.10
N SER A 29 9.15 -7.41 10.00
CA SER A 29 10.40 -6.73 9.76
C SER A 29 10.18 -5.75 8.61
N PRO A 30 10.60 -4.47 8.73
CA PRO A 30 10.38 -3.48 7.66
C PRO A 30 11.09 -3.87 6.34
N LEU A 31 11.97 -4.87 6.38
CA LEU A 31 12.65 -5.45 5.22
C LEU A 31 11.76 -6.35 4.35
N ALA A 32 10.67 -6.92 4.89
CA ALA A 32 9.79 -7.81 4.12
C ALA A 32 8.82 -7.06 3.19
N ALA A 33 8.62 -5.75 3.40
CA ALA A 33 7.71 -4.94 2.59
C ALA A 33 8.31 -4.49 1.23
N VAL A 34 9.59 -4.80 0.96
CA VAL A 34 10.32 -4.25 -0.21
C VAL A 34 10.46 -5.27 -1.36
N THR A 35 9.91 -6.48 -1.24
CA THR A 35 10.16 -7.54 -2.23
C THR A 35 9.29 -7.47 -3.49
N SER A 36 8.16 -6.75 -3.47
CA SER A 36 7.29 -6.59 -4.65
C SER A 36 7.47 -5.20 -5.28
N ARG A 37 7.46 -5.14 -6.62
CA ARG A 37 7.64 -3.91 -7.39
C ARG A 37 6.46 -2.93 -7.20
N SER A 38 5.30 -3.45 -6.81
CA SER A 38 4.11 -2.70 -6.37
C SER A 38 4.29 -1.96 -5.04
N ASN A 39 5.05 -2.50 -4.10
CA ASN A 39 5.32 -1.87 -2.80
C ASN A 39 6.57 -0.97 -2.82
N ALA A 40 7.36 -1.04 -3.89
CA ALA A 40 8.50 -0.14 -4.07
C ALA A 40 8.01 1.30 -4.34
N PRO A 41 8.47 2.31 -3.59
CA PRO A 41 8.20 3.71 -3.91
C PRO A 41 8.63 3.99 -5.37
N ALA A 42 7.83 4.77 -6.10
CA ALA A 42 8.19 5.12 -7.46
C ALA A 42 9.47 5.95 -7.47
N THR A 43 10.53 5.39 -8.05
CA THR A 43 11.78 6.11 -8.30
C THR A 43 11.59 7.09 -9.44
N MET A 44 10.98 8.24 -9.13
CA MET A 44 10.74 9.30 -10.10
C MET A 44 11.92 10.26 -10.18
N GLY A 45 12.44 10.45 -11.39
CA GLY A 45 13.67 11.19 -11.69
C GLY A 45 13.57 12.72 -11.59
N ASN A 46 12.91 13.26 -10.56
CA ASN A 46 12.87 14.71 -10.32
C ASN A 46 14.09 15.18 -9.50
N TRP A 47 15.28 14.84 -9.97
CA TRP A 47 16.55 15.09 -9.26
C TRP A 47 16.90 16.57 -9.16
N VAL A 48 16.60 17.36 -10.20
CA VAL A 48 16.84 18.81 -10.20
C VAL A 48 16.04 19.49 -9.10
N SER A 49 14.76 19.13 -8.95
CA SER A 49 13.97 19.72 -7.87
C SER A 49 14.41 19.27 -6.49
N ARG A 50 14.91 18.03 -6.37
CA ARG A 50 15.36 17.45 -5.11
C ARG A 50 16.66 18.04 -4.60
N TYR A 51 17.60 18.33 -5.49
CA TYR A 51 18.92 18.80 -5.10
C TYR A 51 19.15 20.29 -5.32
N VAL A 52 18.47 20.92 -6.29
CA VAL A 52 18.77 22.30 -6.70
C VAL A 52 17.68 23.28 -6.25
N THR A 53 16.41 23.04 -6.59
CA THR A 53 15.39 24.09 -6.45
C THR A 53 14.67 24.08 -5.11
N ASN A 54 14.18 22.91 -4.64
CA ASN A 54 13.35 22.81 -3.43
C ASN A 54 13.53 21.44 -2.76
N PRO A 55 14.59 21.27 -1.94
CA PRO A 55 14.86 19.99 -1.28
C PRO A 55 13.74 19.59 -0.31
N ASP A 56 13.17 20.55 0.42
CA ASP A 56 12.14 20.27 1.44
C ASP A 56 10.77 19.98 0.83
N GLY A 57 10.56 20.35 -0.43
CA GLY A 57 9.26 20.24 -1.12
C GLY A 57 9.13 18.99 -1.99
N THR A 58 10.18 18.19 -2.06
CA THR A 58 10.27 17.03 -2.93
C THR A 58 10.35 15.74 -2.11
N PRO A 59 9.48 14.75 -2.39
CA PRO A 59 9.50 13.49 -1.65
C PRO A 59 10.71 12.63 -2.04
N VAL A 60 11.20 11.84 -1.08
CA VAL A 60 12.40 11.00 -1.26
C VAL A 60 12.01 9.65 -1.88
N PRO A 61 12.65 9.21 -2.99
CA PRO A 61 12.23 8.04 -3.76
C PRO A 61 12.30 6.66 -3.10
N LEU A 62 12.85 6.53 -1.88
CA LEU A 62 13.04 5.24 -1.19
C LEU A 62 12.45 5.24 0.23
N THR A 63 11.82 6.34 0.64
CA THR A 63 11.17 6.45 1.94
C THR A 63 9.69 6.15 1.80
N GLN A 64 9.09 5.60 2.85
CA GLN A 64 7.64 5.49 2.95
C GLN A 64 7.00 6.89 2.96
N PRO A 65 5.75 7.03 2.47
CA PRO A 65 5.07 8.31 2.43
C PRO A 65 4.91 8.89 3.84
N SER A 66 5.19 10.17 3.99
CA SER A 66 5.17 10.88 5.28
C SER A 66 3.77 11.21 5.80
N PHE A 67 2.75 11.23 4.94
CA PHE A 67 1.37 11.59 5.29
C PHE A 67 0.45 10.35 5.33
N ASP A 68 -0.51 10.37 6.25
CA ASP A 68 -1.54 9.34 6.36
C ASP A 68 -2.30 9.13 5.03
N PRO A 69 -2.57 7.88 4.61
CA PRO A 69 -3.31 7.58 3.38
C PRO A 69 -4.71 8.19 3.32
N ASN A 70 -5.40 8.37 4.45
CA ASN A 70 -6.76 8.91 4.48
C ASN A 70 -6.79 10.45 4.57
N PHE A 71 -5.65 11.11 4.79
CA PHE A 71 -5.59 12.57 4.89
C PHE A 71 -6.08 13.27 3.61
N GLY A 72 -7.16 14.04 3.72
CA GLY A 72 -7.72 14.83 2.61
C GLY A 72 -8.75 14.10 1.74
N PHE A 73 -9.15 12.87 2.08
CA PHE A 73 -10.28 12.19 1.46
C PHE A 73 -11.53 12.33 2.34
N ALA A 74 -12.69 12.65 1.74
CA ALA A 74 -13.96 12.76 2.47
C ALA A 74 -14.51 11.39 2.92
N HIS A 75 -14.11 10.33 2.23
CA HIS A 75 -14.47 8.94 2.53
C HIS A 75 -13.22 8.08 2.62
N ALA A 76 -13.32 6.92 3.27
CA ALA A 76 -12.23 5.97 3.37
C ALA A 76 -11.77 5.52 1.97
N ARG A 77 -10.45 5.50 1.75
CA ARG A 77 -9.86 5.05 0.48
C ARG A 77 -10.18 3.57 0.27
N LYS A 78 -10.72 3.21 -0.89
CA LYS A 78 -10.88 1.81 -1.27
C LYS A 78 -9.51 1.15 -1.41
N GLU A 79 -9.30 0.07 -0.66
CA GLU A 79 -8.10 -0.75 -0.75
C GLU A 79 -8.07 -1.52 -2.07
N ARG A 80 -6.85 -1.77 -2.57
CA ARG A 80 -6.63 -2.57 -3.77
C ARG A 80 -6.72 -4.04 -3.38
N VAL A 81 -7.53 -4.79 -4.11
CA VAL A 81 -7.74 -6.22 -3.85
C VAL A 81 -6.86 -7.03 -4.79
N MET A 82 -6.09 -7.96 -4.23
CA MET A 82 -5.36 -8.97 -5.00
C MET A 82 -6.35 -10.01 -5.51
N ILE A 83 -6.35 -10.25 -6.82
CA ILE A 83 -7.28 -11.20 -7.47
C ILE A 83 -6.67 -12.60 -7.51
N ALA A 84 -5.34 -12.71 -7.71
CA ALA A 84 -4.64 -13.99 -7.73
C ALA A 84 -4.40 -14.51 -6.32
N THR A 85 -4.58 -15.82 -6.12
CA THR A 85 -4.21 -16.49 -4.87
C THR A 85 -2.69 -16.71 -4.81
N GLU A 86 -2.14 -16.83 -3.60
CA GLU A 86 -0.70 -17.06 -3.42
C GLU A 86 -0.27 -18.41 -4.01
N GLU A 87 -1.09 -19.45 -3.82
CA GLU A 87 -0.86 -20.80 -4.34
C GLU A 87 -0.75 -20.83 -5.88
N GLU A 88 -1.60 -20.07 -6.58
CA GLU A 88 -1.55 -19.94 -8.05
C GLU A 88 -0.25 -19.26 -8.52
N MET A 89 0.22 -18.23 -7.81
CA MET A 89 1.46 -17.52 -8.15
C MET A 89 2.70 -18.39 -7.94
N GLU A 90 2.68 -19.26 -6.93
CA GLU A 90 3.74 -20.23 -6.66
C GLU A 90 3.76 -21.36 -7.69
N ALA A 91 2.59 -21.91 -8.02
CA ALA A 91 2.45 -22.93 -9.06
C ALA A 91 2.96 -22.44 -10.43
N ALA A 92 2.65 -21.18 -10.78
CA ALA A 92 3.10 -20.54 -12.01
C ALA A 92 4.57 -20.05 -11.96
N LYS A 93 5.28 -20.26 -10.85
CA LYS A 93 6.67 -19.83 -10.62
C LYS A 93 6.90 -18.36 -10.99
N VAL A 94 6.04 -17.48 -10.47
CA VAL A 94 6.17 -16.03 -10.68
C VAL A 94 7.31 -15.48 -9.81
N PRO A 95 8.29 -14.75 -10.38
CA PRO A 95 9.37 -14.15 -9.61
C PRO A 95 8.84 -13.09 -8.65
N LEU A 96 9.50 -12.91 -7.50
CA LEU A 96 9.04 -12.02 -6.43
C LEU A 96 8.77 -10.57 -6.89
N ALA A 97 9.56 -10.08 -7.85
CA ALA A 97 9.39 -8.74 -8.40
C ALA A 97 8.06 -8.55 -9.15
N ASP A 98 7.50 -9.61 -9.73
CA ASP A 98 6.29 -9.56 -10.56
C ASP A 98 5.03 -10.03 -9.80
N ARG A 99 5.15 -10.31 -8.49
CA ARG A 99 4.03 -10.68 -7.61
C ARG A 99 3.23 -9.45 -7.16
N ASP A 100 2.77 -8.68 -8.13
CA ASP A 100 1.99 -7.46 -7.94
C ASP A 100 0.49 -7.70 -8.11
N TYR A 101 -0.35 -6.68 -7.90
CA TYR A 101 -1.81 -6.73 -8.15
C TYR A 101 -2.15 -7.24 -9.56
N CYS A 102 -1.24 -7.05 -10.51
CA CYS A 102 -1.36 -7.47 -11.90
C CYS A 102 -1.02 -8.95 -12.19
N ALA A 103 -0.55 -9.73 -11.21
CA ALA A 103 -0.02 -11.09 -11.43
C ALA A 103 -1.02 -12.05 -12.12
N HIS A 104 -2.33 -11.87 -11.89
CA HIS A 104 -3.38 -12.66 -12.52
C HIS A 104 -3.33 -12.62 -14.06
N LYS A 105 -3.00 -11.47 -14.66
CA LYS A 105 -2.88 -11.33 -16.12
C LYS A 105 -1.58 -11.92 -16.67
N LEU A 106 -0.51 -11.87 -15.87
CA LEU A 106 0.77 -12.48 -16.23
C LEU A 106 0.67 -14.01 -16.29
N ILE A 107 -0.09 -14.62 -15.37
CA ILE A 107 -0.36 -16.06 -15.40
C ILE A 107 -1.11 -16.43 -16.69
N ALA A 108 -2.15 -15.67 -17.05
CA ALA A 108 -2.90 -15.89 -18.30
C ALA A 108 -2.00 -15.82 -19.54
N TYR A 109 -1.20 -14.75 -19.66
CA TYR A 109 -0.25 -14.59 -20.78
C TYR A 109 0.77 -15.74 -20.87
N ARG A 110 1.26 -16.25 -19.72
CA ARG A 110 2.18 -17.39 -19.69
C ARG A 110 1.49 -18.68 -20.14
N ALA A 111 0.22 -18.89 -19.76
CA ALA A 111 -0.56 -20.06 -20.18
C ALA A 111 -0.75 -20.09 -21.71
N CYS A 112 -1.26 -19.01 -22.29
CA CYS A 112 -1.41 -18.88 -23.75
C CYS A 112 -0.10 -19.04 -24.51
N ARG A 113 1.01 -18.53 -23.97
CA ARG A 113 2.34 -18.71 -24.58
C ARG A 113 2.79 -20.17 -24.57
N ALA A 114 2.43 -20.95 -23.55
CA ALA A 114 2.74 -22.37 -23.48
C ALA A 114 1.90 -23.17 -24.49
N ASP A 115 0.61 -22.84 -24.63
CA ASP A 115 -0.32 -23.56 -25.50
C ASP A 115 -0.04 -23.36 -27.00
N VAL A 116 0.37 -22.14 -27.38
CA VAL A 116 0.49 -21.72 -28.80
C VAL A 116 1.93 -21.76 -29.30
N TRP A 117 2.88 -22.27 -28.51
CA TRP A 117 4.30 -22.33 -28.89
C TRP A 117 4.49 -23.17 -30.16
N PRO A 118 5.19 -22.68 -31.22
CA PRO A 118 6.11 -21.54 -31.29
C PRO A 118 5.51 -20.18 -31.72
N TRP A 119 4.20 -20.11 -31.99
CA TRP A 119 3.50 -18.96 -32.57
C TRP A 119 3.09 -17.90 -31.53
N ALA A 120 4.04 -17.47 -30.69
CA ALA A 120 3.77 -16.61 -29.54
C ALA A 120 3.14 -15.23 -29.87
N TYR A 121 3.19 -14.77 -31.12
CA TYR A 121 2.56 -13.51 -31.54
C TYR A 121 1.03 -13.53 -31.45
N LYS A 122 0.39 -14.70 -31.50
CA LYS A 122 -1.08 -14.82 -31.38
C LYS A 122 -1.57 -14.38 -30.00
N CYS A 123 -0.67 -14.36 -29.00
CA CYS A 123 -0.96 -13.97 -27.63
C CYS A 123 -0.89 -12.46 -27.38
N ALA A 124 -1.01 -11.63 -28.43
CA ALA A 124 -0.85 -10.18 -28.32
C ALA A 124 -1.89 -9.51 -27.41
N HIS A 125 -3.13 -10.01 -27.40
CA HIS A 125 -4.21 -9.46 -26.58
C HIS A 125 -3.91 -9.58 -25.09
N GLU A 126 -3.55 -10.79 -24.64
CA GLU A 126 -3.24 -11.04 -23.23
C GLU A 126 -1.99 -10.29 -22.76
N LYS A 127 -1.00 -10.16 -23.65
CA LYS A 127 0.17 -9.33 -23.38
C LYS A 127 -0.22 -7.86 -23.18
N HIS A 128 -1.09 -7.32 -24.04
CA HIS A 128 -1.54 -5.95 -23.94
C HIS A 128 -2.35 -5.71 -22.66
N ASP A 129 -3.20 -6.65 -22.27
CA ASP A 129 -3.97 -6.57 -21.03
C ASP A 129 -3.07 -6.54 -19.79
N TYR A 130 -2.01 -7.37 -19.78
CA TYR A 130 -0.99 -7.34 -18.73
C TYR A 130 -0.29 -5.97 -18.67
N LEU A 131 0.20 -5.46 -19.81
CA LEU A 131 0.91 -4.18 -19.88
C LEU A 131 0.03 -2.99 -19.48
N ASN A 132 -1.25 -2.98 -19.86
CA ASN A 132 -2.19 -1.95 -19.44
C ASN A 132 -2.36 -1.91 -17.93
N CYS A 133 -2.42 -3.08 -17.32
CA CYS A 133 -2.55 -3.20 -15.88
C CYS A 133 -1.27 -2.77 -15.14
N GLU A 134 -0.07 -3.10 -15.64
CA GLU A 134 1.18 -2.53 -15.14
C GLU A 134 1.21 -0.99 -15.30
N TYR A 135 0.68 -0.48 -16.41
CA TYR A 135 0.62 0.96 -16.67
C TYR A 135 -0.34 1.69 -15.73
N GLU A 136 -1.50 1.10 -15.43
CA GLU A 136 -2.43 1.61 -14.42
C GLU A 136 -1.81 1.63 -13.01
N ASP A 137 -1.04 0.60 -12.67
CA ASP A 137 -0.27 0.56 -11.42
C ASP A 137 0.84 1.60 -11.36
N TYR A 138 1.51 1.84 -12.48
CA TYR A 138 2.48 2.94 -12.59
C TYR A 138 1.81 4.30 -12.38
N ILE A 139 0.65 4.54 -13.01
CA ILE A 139 -0.12 5.79 -12.83
C ILE A 139 -0.52 5.99 -11.37
N TYR A 140 -0.88 4.92 -10.66
CA TYR A 140 -1.22 5.02 -9.25
C TYR A 140 -0.02 5.50 -8.43
N ARG A 141 1.14 4.85 -8.60
CA ARG A 141 2.40 5.26 -7.94
C ARG A 141 2.78 6.71 -8.25
N MET A 142 2.49 7.18 -9.46
CA MET A 142 2.63 8.59 -9.84
C MET A 142 1.69 9.52 -9.07
N LYS A 143 0.44 9.12 -8.88
CA LYS A 143 -0.53 9.87 -8.07
C LYS A 143 -0.10 9.94 -6.61
N GLU A 144 0.47 8.87 -6.04
CA GLU A 144 1.06 8.94 -4.69
C GLU A 144 2.20 9.96 -4.60
N TYR A 145 3.13 9.90 -5.55
CA TYR A 145 4.27 10.82 -5.60
C TYR A 145 3.83 12.29 -5.70
N GLU A 146 2.91 12.60 -6.61
CA GLU A 146 2.38 13.95 -6.75
C GLU A 146 1.57 14.40 -5.54
N ARG A 147 0.79 13.49 -4.93
CA ARG A 147 0.04 13.78 -3.70
C ARG A 147 0.99 14.21 -2.59
N GLU A 148 2.04 13.45 -2.34
CA GLU A 148 3.03 13.79 -1.31
C GLU A 148 3.71 15.12 -1.60
N LYS A 149 4.16 15.35 -2.84
CA LYS A 149 4.75 16.62 -3.26
C LYS A 149 3.82 17.81 -3.00
N ARG A 150 2.53 17.71 -3.33
CA ARG A 150 1.54 18.78 -3.10
C ARG A 150 1.29 19.02 -1.62
N LEU A 151 1.28 17.97 -0.80
CA LEU A 151 1.12 18.08 0.65
C LEU A 151 2.32 18.74 1.32
N LEU A 152 3.56 18.39 0.91
CA LEU A 152 4.78 19.05 1.38
C LEU A 152 4.80 20.54 1.04
N LEU A 153 4.47 20.89 -0.21
CA LEU A 153 4.38 22.29 -0.63
C LEU A 153 3.29 23.05 0.14
N ARG A 154 2.16 22.41 0.45
CA ARG A 154 1.11 23.00 1.28
C ARG A 154 1.59 23.23 2.71
N LYS A 155 2.28 22.26 3.31
CA LYS A 155 2.87 22.38 4.65
C LYS A 155 3.82 23.58 4.73
N GLN A 156 4.73 23.71 3.76
CA GLN A 156 5.64 24.86 3.68
C GLN A 156 4.92 26.21 3.56
N ARG A 157 3.84 26.28 2.78
CA ARG A 157 3.04 27.52 2.66
C ARG A 157 2.39 27.90 3.98
N ILE A 158 1.92 26.93 4.76
CA ILE A 158 1.31 27.16 6.07
C ILE A 158 2.37 27.63 7.07
N GLU A 159 3.53 26.95 7.13
CA GLU A 159 4.64 27.31 8.00
C GLU A 159 5.18 28.71 7.71
N LYS A 160 5.27 29.10 6.43
CA LYS A 160 5.67 30.47 6.03
C LYS A 160 4.67 31.52 6.51
N LYS A 161 3.37 31.25 6.43
CA LYS A 161 2.32 32.16 6.92
C LYS A 161 2.37 32.30 8.43
N GLN A 162 2.46 31.18 9.15
CA GLN A 162 2.60 31.18 10.61
C GLN A 162 3.87 31.92 11.04
N GLY A 163 4.99 31.72 10.36
CA GLY A 163 6.21 32.48 10.58
C GLY A 163 6.02 33.98 10.38
N SER A 164 5.38 34.41 9.29
CA SER A 164 5.10 35.83 9.06
C SER A 164 4.17 36.45 10.11
N GLU A 165 3.19 35.69 10.61
CA GLU A 165 2.28 36.12 11.67
C GLU A 165 2.98 36.21 13.04
N LEU A 166 3.95 35.34 13.31
CA LEU A 166 4.76 35.38 14.53
C LEU A 166 5.80 36.52 14.53
N HIS A 167 6.26 36.93 13.34
CA HIS A 167 7.21 38.02 13.18
C HIS A 167 6.56 39.40 13.04
N ALA A 168 5.23 39.47 12.97
CA ALA A 168 4.43 40.70 12.93
C ALA A 168 3.95 41.09 14.33
#